data_AF-A0A453L1C3-F1
#
_entry.id   AF-A0A453L1C3-F1
#
_cell.length_a   1.000
_cell.length_b   1.000
_cell.length_c   1.000
_cell.angle_alpha   90.00
_cell.angle_beta   90.00
_cell.angle_gamma   90.00
#
_symmetry.space_group_name_H-M   'P 1'
#
loop_
_entity.id
_entity.type
_entity.pdbx_description
1 polymer ?
#
loop_
_entity_poly.entity_id
_entity_poly.type
_entity_poly.pdbx_seq_one_letter_code
_entity_poly.pdbx_strand_id
1 'polypeptide(L)' 'PFLFDRVGVWEAAKWVSKVRDVTCPSCSKSVVLKTNMQSGHFGEGGRFMRCEETAFEYAFLMKALGMDDMSAK' A
#
# COMPACT_ATOMS: atom_id res chain seq x y z
N PRO A 1 -4.46 6.92 -20.95
CA PRO A 1 -3.73 8.11 -20.45
C PRO A 1 -4.40 8.89 -19.30
N PHE A 2 -5.68 8.67 -18.98
CA PHE A 2 -6.31 9.28 -17.80
C PHE A 2 -7.30 8.27 -17.18
N LEU A 3 -6.89 7.56 -16.13
CA LEU A 3 -7.76 6.65 -15.37
C LEU A 3 -7.70 6.91 -13.85
N PHE A 4 -7.53 8.18 -13.48
CA PHE A 4 -7.68 8.68 -12.11
C PHE A 4 -8.74 9.80 -12.07
N ASP A 5 -9.92 9.53 -12.65
CA ASP A 5 -10.90 10.59 -12.99
C ASP A 5 -11.65 11.18 -11.77
N ARG A 6 -11.34 10.71 -10.55
CA ARG A 6 -11.97 11.23 -9.32
C ARG A 6 -11.00 11.63 -8.20
N VAL A 7 -9.85 10.98 -8.07
CA VAL A 7 -8.85 11.26 -7.03
C VAL A 7 -7.47 11.11 -7.64
N GLY A 8 -6.66 12.17 -7.58
CA GLY A 8 -5.31 12.14 -8.14
C GLY A 8 -4.34 11.37 -7.27
N VAL A 9 -3.48 10.54 -7.86
CA VAL A 9 -2.41 9.81 -7.14
C VAL A 9 -1.52 10.76 -6.32
N TRP A 10 -1.37 12.00 -6.79
CA TRP A 10 -0.59 13.04 -6.12
C TRP A 10 -1.16 13.43 -4.75
N GLU A 11 -2.46 13.28 -4.51
CA GLU A 11 -3.07 13.60 -3.21
C GLU A 11 -2.64 12.59 -2.15
N ALA A 12 -2.75 11.29 -2.49
CA ALA A 12 -2.26 10.20 -1.64
C ALA A 12 -0.74 10.30 -1.42
N ALA A 13 0.03 10.65 -2.46
CA ALA A 13 1.48 10.83 -2.34
C ALA A 13 1.85 11.97 -1.38
N LYS A 14 1.19 13.14 -1.49
CA LYS A 14 1.41 14.28 -0.58
C LYS A 14 1.05 13.92 0.87
N TRP A 15 -0.06 13.22 1.07
CA TRP A 15 -0.48 12.80 2.41
C TRP A 15 0.51 11.82 3.04
N VAL A 16 0.96 10.81 2.30
CA VAL A 16 1.96 9.84 2.79
C VAL A 16 3.28 10.50 3.14
N SER A 17 3.73 11.48 2.34
CA SER A 17 4.91 12.29 2.68
C SER A 17 4.71 13.00 4.03
N LYS A 18 3.58 13.67 4.21
CA LYS A 18 3.30 14.41 5.44
C LYS A 18 3.20 13.48 6.66
N VAL A 19 2.57 12.32 6.51
CA VAL A 19 2.45 11.33 7.59
C VAL A 19 3.83 10.81 7.98
N ARG A 20 4.72 10.54 7.02
CA ARG A 20 6.11 10.12 7.30
C ARG A 20 6.91 11.20 8.04
N ASP A 21 6.69 12.48 7.71
CA ASP A 21 7.37 13.59 8.37
C ASP A 21 6.89 13.81 9.82
N VAL A 22 5.61 13.56 10.10
CA VAL A 22 5.00 13.73 11.43
C VAL A 22 5.22 12.50 12.33
N THR A 23 5.34 11.31 11.73
CA THR A 23 5.51 10.06 12.46
C THR A 23 6.96 9.89 12.90
N CYS A 24 7.20 9.51 14.16
CA CYS A 24 8.55 9.33 14.72
C CYS A 24 9.46 8.51 13.78
N PRO A 25 10.78 8.81 13.70
CA PRO A 25 11.71 8.15 12.78
C PRO A 25 11.74 6.61 12.89
N SER A 26 11.41 6.08 14.08
CA SER A 26 11.28 4.63 14.33
C SER A 26 9.97 4.01 13.81
N CYS A 27 8.90 4.81 13.69
CA CYS A 27 7.56 4.40 13.27
C CYS A 27 7.31 4.61 11.76
N SER A 28 8.12 5.44 11.10
CA SER A 28 8.03 5.77 9.66
C SER A 28 8.12 4.55 8.72
N LYS A 29 8.75 3.45 9.17
CA LYS A 29 9.03 2.26 8.34
C LYS A 29 7.78 1.55 7.83
N SER A 30 6.63 1.75 8.46
CA SER A 30 5.39 1.05 8.11
C SER A 30 4.46 1.86 7.20
N VAL A 31 4.77 3.11 6.83
CA VAL A 31 3.86 3.90 5.98
C VAL A 31 4.20 3.65 4.51
N VAL A 32 3.37 2.88 3.79
CA VAL A 32 3.59 2.51 2.38
C VAL A 32 2.44 3.00 1.50
N LEU A 33 2.78 3.56 0.33
CA LEU A 33 1.83 3.88 -0.72
C LEU A 33 2.01 2.89 -1.87
N LYS A 34 1.07 1.97 -2.05
CA LYS A 34 1.04 1.06 -3.21
C LYS A 34 0.14 1.66 -4.28
N THR A 35 0.71 1.98 -5.44
CA THR A 35 -0.03 2.54 -6.59
C THR A 35 0.13 1.64 -7.80
N ASN A 36 -0.98 1.12 -8.32
CA ASN A 36 -0.99 0.44 -9.61
C ASN A 36 -1.10 1.50 -10.72
N MET A 37 -0.05 1.67 -11.51
CA MET A 37 0.02 2.67 -12.59
C MET A 37 -0.45 2.11 -13.94
N GLN A 38 -0.75 0.81 -14.03
CA GLN A 38 -1.17 0.12 -15.25
C GLN A 38 -2.69 -0.10 -15.30
N SER A 39 -3.33 -0.29 -14.15
CA SER A 39 -4.77 -0.51 -14.03
C SER A 39 -5.53 0.76 -13.65
N GLY A 40 -6.69 1.00 -14.29
CA GLY A 40 -7.61 2.08 -13.90
C GLY A 40 -8.45 1.77 -12.66
N HIS A 41 -9.46 2.60 -12.41
CA HIS A 41 -10.36 2.56 -11.23
C HIS A 41 -10.98 1.19 -10.91
N PHE A 42 -11.11 0.29 -11.91
CA PHE A 42 -11.69 -1.04 -11.76
C PHE A 42 -10.67 -2.18 -11.70
N GLY A 43 -9.37 -1.88 -11.65
CA GLY A 43 -8.33 -2.88 -11.84
C GLY A 43 -8.26 -3.34 -13.30
N GLU A 44 -7.12 -3.85 -13.76
CA GLU A 44 -7.13 -4.90 -14.77
C GLU A 44 -7.97 -6.02 -14.16
N GLY A 45 -9.15 -6.27 -14.74
CA GLY A 45 -10.17 -7.18 -14.22
C GLY A 45 -9.76 -8.65 -14.26
N GLY A 46 -8.59 -8.99 -13.74
CA GLY A 46 -8.14 -10.36 -13.56
C GLY A 46 -8.78 -10.97 -12.32
N ARG A 47 -9.29 -12.20 -12.45
CA ARG A 47 -9.93 -12.96 -11.34
C ARG A 47 -9.04 -13.05 -10.09
N PHE A 48 -7.71 -13.03 -10.27
CA PHE A 48 -6.73 -13.19 -9.21
C PHE A 48 -6.18 -11.87 -8.64
N MET A 49 -6.38 -10.72 -9.31
CA MET A 49 -5.86 -9.43 -8.85
C MET A 49 -6.39 -9.06 -7.46
N ARG A 50 -7.67 -9.35 -7.18
CA ARG A 50 -8.23 -9.12 -5.85
C ARG A 50 -7.59 -9.99 -4.78
N CYS A 51 -7.21 -11.23 -5.12
CA CYS A 51 -6.49 -12.11 -4.21
C CYS A 51 -5.06 -11.60 -3.95
N GLU A 52 -4.39 -11.06 -4.97
CA GLU A 52 -3.05 -10.47 -4.83
C GLU A 52 -3.07 -9.18 -3.99
N GLU A 53 -4.04 -8.30 -4.22
CA GLU A 53 -4.24 -7.11 -3.37
C GLU A 53 -4.49 -7.51 -1.91
N THR A 54 -5.39 -8.47 -1.69
CA THR A 54 -5.71 -8.99 -0.35
C THR A 54 -4.48 -9.64 0.30
N ALA A 55 -3.73 -10.45 -0.44
CA ALA A 55 -2.51 -11.10 0.07
C ALA A 55 -1.45 -10.08 0.46
N PHE A 56 -1.31 -9.00 -0.31
CA PHE A 56 -0.39 -7.90 0.01
C PHE A 56 -0.81 -7.18 1.29
N GLU A 57 -2.10 -6.88 1.47
CA GLU A 57 -2.62 -6.26 2.70
C GLU A 57 -2.34 -7.13 3.93
N TYR A 58 -2.62 -8.44 3.85
CA TYR A 58 -2.33 -9.37 4.95
C TYR A 58 -0.83 -9.51 5.24
N ALA A 59 0.00 -9.60 4.20
CA ALA A 59 1.46 -9.65 4.37
C ALA A 59 2.00 -8.38 5.02
N PHE A 60 1.49 -7.22 4.62
CA PHE A 60 1.83 -5.94 5.23
C PHE A 60 1.39 -5.87 6.70
N LEU A 61 0.18 -6.32 7.04
CA LEU A 61 -0.30 -6.37 8.42
C LEU A 61 0.55 -7.31 9.29
N MET A 62 0.85 -8.51 8.81
CA MET A 62 1.71 -9.45 9.53
C MET A 62 3.10 -8.84 9.80
N LYS A 63 3.71 -8.20 8.80
CA LYS A 63 5.00 -7.51 8.96
C LYS A 63 4.91 -6.31 9.90
N ALA A 64 3.85 -5.52 9.84
CA ALA A 64 3.66 -4.35 10.69
C ALA A 64 3.43 -4.72 12.16
N LEU A 65 2.82 -5.89 12.41
CA LEU A 65 2.59 -6.44 13.74
C LEU A 65 3.77 -7.27 14.28
N GLY A 66 4.85 -7.45 13.49
CA GLY A 66 6.00 -8.29 13.87
C GLY A 66 5.67 -9.79 13.92
N MET A 67 4.68 -10.23 13.13
CA MET A 67 4.24 -11.62 13.02
C MET A 67 4.93 -12.37 11.86
N ASP A 68 5.90 -11.75 11.19
CA ASP A 68 6.69 -12.38 10.12
C ASP A 68 7.84 -13.25 10.64
N ASP A 69 8.01 -13.33 11.95
CA ASP A 69 8.92 -14.26 12.63
C ASP A 69 8.40 -15.71 12.54
N MET A 70 8.55 -16.31 11.36
CA MET A 70 8.65 -17.78 11.23
C MET A 70 10.03 -18.31 11.69
N SER A 71 10.84 -17.45 12.31
CA SER A 71 12.16 -17.72 12.88
C SER A 71 12.24 -17.34 14.35
N ALA A 72 11.24 -17.72 15.16
CA ALA A 72 11.49 -18.01 16.56
C ALA A 72 12.15 -19.40 16.67
N LYS A 73 13.40 -19.48 16.20
CA LYS A 73 14.32 -20.57 16.51
C LYS A 73 15.77 -20.09 16.41
#